data_AF-A0A1G6BX02-F1
#
_entry.id   AF-A0A1G6BX02-F1
#
_cell.length_a   1.000
_cell.length_b   1.000
_cell.length_c   1.000
_cell.angle_alpha   90.00
_cell.angle_beta   90.00
_cell.angle_gamma   90.00
#
_symmetry.space_group_name_H-M   'P 1'
#
loop_
_entity.id
_entity.type
_entity.pdbx_description
1 polymer ?
#
loop_
_entity_poly.entity_id
_entity_poly.type
_entity_poly.pdbx_seq_one_letter_code
_entity_poly.pdbx_strand_id
1 'polypeptide(L)'
;MSAATDLVPTGLNQAENEQQTLGAATATSNITGIDNALLGGLTGGAPITDLAAVDTTATAMGNSGAINSDVAINYDSVQVFGGVDVALAAPLLGDIADLSIPGAVTASSSAIGILNASVDSQAIGVGNSLSVDLETTSDQDAFAIGNNEQTALATITSTSLVDVVSFGGFADLGTLDNPAVNSAATAIGNNFSVSVDGIN
;
A
#
# COMPACT_ATOMS: atom_id res chain seq x y z
N MET A 1 44.23 21.55 -21.22
CA MET A 1 43.55 20.42 -21.90
C MET A 1 42.88 19.60 -20.82
N SER A 2 41.57 19.73 -20.69
CA SER A 2 40.77 18.90 -19.78
C SER A 2 40.25 17.74 -20.61
N ALA A 3 40.69 16.52 -20.28
CA ALA A 3 40.06 15.31 -20.77
C ALA A 3 38.91 15.02 -19.79
N ALA A 4 37.68 15.27 -20.24
CA ALA A 4 36.50 14.71 -19.59
C ALA A 4 36.25 13.36 -20.26
N THR A 5 36.61 12.28 -19.58
CA THR A 5 36.04 10.95 -19.87
C THR A 5 34.71 10.89 -19.16
N ASP A 6 33.65 11.12 -19.93
CA ASP A 6 32.29 10.82 -19.51
C ASP A 6 32.11 9.30 -19.65
N LEU A 7 32.09 8.60 -18.51
CA LEU A 7 31.75 7.18 -18.46
C LEU A 7 30.26 7.11 -18.13
N VAL A 8 29.44 6.96 -19.16
CA VAL A 8 28.10 6.39 -18.99
C VAL A 8 28.31 5.00 -18.39
N PRO A 9 27.71 4.63 -17.24
CA PRO A 9 27.87 3.29 -16.69
C PRO A 9 27.36 2.28 -17.73
N THR A 10 28.26 1.50 -18.32
CA THR A 10 27.92 0.40 -19.24
C THR A 10 28.14 -0.97 -18.57
N GLY A 11 28.19 -1.00 -17.24
CA GLY A 11 28.66 -2.13 -16.43
C GLY A 11 27.67 -2.59 -15.37
N LEU A 12 28.16 -3.40 -14.43
CA LEU A 12 27.36 -3.92 -13.31
C LEU A 12 27.20 -2.84 -12.23
N ASN A 13 25.97 -2.45 -11.94
CA ASN A 13 25.63 -1.66 -10.76
C ASN A 13 25.61 -2.53 -9.51
N GLN A 14 26.03 -1.97 -8.38
CA GLN A 14 25.92 -2.60 -7.07
C GLN A 14 25.03 -1.74 -6.18
N ALA A 15 24.04 -2.36 -5.54
CA ALA A 15 23.13 -1.67 -4.64
C ALA A 15 23.00 -2.44 -3.32
N GLU A 16 23.12 -1.71 -2.22
CA GLU A 16 22.82 -2.24 -0.88
C GLU A 16 21.62 -1.48 -0.33
N ASN A 17 20.63 -2.21 0.17
CA ASN A 17 19.44 -1.63 0.78
C ASN A 17 19.20 -2.30 2.14
N GLU A 18 19.60 -1.61 3.20
CA GLU A 18 19.33 -2.00 4.58
C GLU A 18 18.34 -1.03 5.21
N GLN A 19 17.16 -1.53 5.56
CA GLN A 19 16.11 -0.74 6.19
C GLN A 19 15.56 -1.46 7.41
N GLN A 20 15.59 -0.77 8.56
CA GLN A 20 14.96 -1.22 9.79
C GLN A 20 13.91 -0.21 10.23
N THR A 21 12.67 -0.66 10.38
CA THR A 21 11.57 0.15 10.92
C THR A 21 10.91 -0.59 12.08
N LEU A 22 10.78 0.08 13.22
CA LEU A 22 10.14 -0.46 14.42
C LEU A 22 8.92 0.37 14.82
N GLY A 23 7.86 -0.30 15.26
CA GLY A 23 6.67 0.34 15.83
C GLY A 23 5.41 0.06 15.01
N ALA A 24 4.64 1.11 14.74
CA ALA A 24 3.34 0.98 14.10
C ALA A 24 3.20 1.91 12.88
N ALA A 25 2.67 1.38 11.78
CA ALA A 25 2.18 2.11 10.63
C ALA A 25 0.66 2.03 10.62
N THR A 26 -0.04 3.16 10.67
CA THR A 26 -1.51 3.18 10.72
C THR A 26 -2.07 4.19 9.74
N ALA A 27 -3.06 3.76 8.95
CA ALA A 27 -3.83 4.61 8.05
C ALA A 27 -5.32 4.37 8.29
N THR A 28 -6.07 5.45 8.43
CA THR A 28 -7.53 5.41 8.60
C THR A 28 -8.18 6.38 7.63
N SER A 29 -9.12 5.89 6.83
CA SER A 29 -10.01 6.70 6.00
C SER A 29 -11.45 6.44 6.44
N ASN A 30 -12.21 7.50 6.69
CA ASN A 30 -13.59 7.39 7.12
C ASN A 30 -14.46 8.46 6.45
N ILE A 31 -15.49 8.01 5.77
CA ILE A 31 -16.52 8.87 5.18
C ILE A 31 -17.84 8.55 5.87
N THR A 32 -18.53 9.59 6.36
CA THR A 32 -19.84 9.44 6.97
C THR A 32 -20.82 10.48 6.48
N GLY A 33 -22.08 10.08 6.32
CA GLY A 33 -23.20 11.01 6.12
C GLY A 33 -23.22 11.70 4.75
N ILE A 34 -22.95 10.96 3.68
CA ILE A 34 -23.12 11.48 2.32
C ILE A 34 -24.60 11.41 1.96
N ASP A 35 -25.22 12.58 1.81
CA ASP A 35 -26.59 12.73 1.35
C ASP A 35 -26.61 13.32 -0.07
N ASN A 36 -26.79 12.45 -1.06
CA ASN A 36 -26.92 12.86 -2.46
C ASN A 36 -28.41 12.98 -2.90
N ALA A 37 -29.34 13.16 -1.96
CA ALA A 37 -30.75 13.46 -2.27
C ALA A 37 -31.00 14.98 -2.47
N LEU A 38 -30.09 15.85 -2.06
CA LEU A 38 -30.29 17.30 -2.09
C LEU A 38 -30.35 17.90 -3.52
N LEU A 39 -29.83 17.20 -4.53
CA LEU A 39 -29.89 17.67 -5.94
C LEU A 39 -31.31 17.69 -6.50
N GLY A 40 -32.21 16.81 -6.05
CA GLY A 40 -33.61 16.79 -6.48
C GLY A 40 -34.42 17.99 -5.95
N GLY A 41 -33.99 18.58 -4.82
CA GLY A 41 -34.64 19.73 -4.19
C GLY A 41 -34.20 21.09 -4.76
N LEU A 42 -32.95 21.21 -5.21
CA LEU A 42 -32.39 22.48 -5.70
C LEU A 42 -32.68 22.75 -7.19
N THR A 43 -32.98 21.71 -7.96
CA THR A 43 -33.23 21.79 -9.42
C THR A 43 -34.71 21.69 -9.81
N GLY A 44 -35.62 21.65 -8.84
CA GLY A 44 -37.06 21.61 -9.13
C GLY A 44 -37.56 20.26 -9.66
N GLY A 45 -37.13 19.16 -9.06
CA GLY A 45 -37.76 17.84 -9.26
C GLY A 45 -37.26 17.03 -10.45
N ALA A 46 -36.06 17.32 -10.98
CA ALA A 46 -35.41 16.37 -11.88
C ALA A 46 -35.06 15.09 -11.10
N PRO A 47 -35.49 13.89 -11.56
CA PRO A 47 -35.16 12.65 -10.88
C PRO A 47 -33.66 12.39 -10.93
N ILE A 48 -33.13 11.70 -9.93
CA ILE A 48 -31.75 11.24 -9.95
C ILE A 48 -31.65 10.15 -11.04
N THR A 49 -30.79 10.36 -12.03
CA THR A 49 -30.58 9.42 -13.15
C THR A 49 -29.26 8.67 -13.06
N ASP A 50 -28.39 9.02 -12.12
CA ASP A 50 -27.07 8.43 -11.93
C ASP A 50 -26.65 8.45 -10.44
N LEU A 51 -25.76 7.54 -10.05
CA LEU A 51 -25.18 7.52 -8.71
C LEU A 51 -23.93 8.41 -8.69
N ALA A 52 -23.78 9.20 -7.62
CA ALA A 52 -22.46 9.75 -7.32
C ALA A 52 -21.50 8.61 -6.90
N ALA A 53 -20.20 8.84 -6.92
CA ALA A 53 -19.21 7.89 -6.40
C ALA A 53 -18.63 8.39 -5.07
N VAL A 54 -18.47 7.48 -4.12
CA VAL A 54 -17.81 7.67 -2.84
C VAL A 54 -16.70 6.66 -2.72
N ASP A 55 -15.46 7.16 -2.74
CA ASP A 55 -14.27 6.33 -2.63
C ASP A 55 -13.57 6.59 -1.30
N THR A 56 -13.28 5.53 -0.55
CA THR A 56 -12.51 5.60 0.69
C THR A 56 -11.37 4.60 0.65
N THR A 57 -10.15 5.12 0.75
CA THR A 57 -8.93 4.30 0.64
C THR A 57 -8.02 4.55 1.82
N ALA A 58 -7.59 3.47 2.48
CA ALA A 58 -6.56 3.53 3.52
C ALA A 58 -5.41 2.60 3.15
N THR A 59 -4.19 3.15 3.09
CA THR A 59 -2.97 2.38 2.80
C THR A 59 -1.95 2.59 3.90
N ALA A 60 -1.54 1.51 4.56
CA ALA A 60 -0.48 1.52 5.56
C ALA A 60 0.67 0.61 5.11
N MET A 61 1.90 1.11 5.18
CA MET A 61 3.10 0.36 4.81
C MET A 61 4.11 0.46 5.94
N GLY A 62 4.63 -0.68 6.38
CA GLY A 62 5.67 -0.74 7.40
C GLY A 62 7.02 -0.28 6.85
N ASN A 63 7.50 -0.96 5.81
CA ASN A 63 8.75 -0.64 5.12
C ASN A 63 8.56 -0.69 3.61
N SER A 64 9.25 0.18 2.89
CA SER A 64 9.21 0.24 1.43
C SER A 64 10.57 0.60 0.86
N GLY A 65 11.01 -0.16 -0.13
CA GLY A 65 12.23 0.06 -0.88
C GLY A 65 11.99 -0.11 -2.37
N ALA A 66 12.77 0.59 -3.17
CA ALA A 66 12.86 0.38 -4.60
C ALA A 66 14.33 0.43 -5.03
N ILE A 67 14.72 -0.47 -5.92
CA ILE A 67 16.04 -0.49 -6.56
C ILE A 67 15.80 -0.43 -8.06
N ASN A 68 16.18 0.69 -8.67
CA ASN A 68 16.00 0.90 -10.11
C ASN A 68 17.37 0.98 -10.78
N SER A 69 17.55 0.30 -11.90
CA SER A 69 18.82 0.30 -12.65
C SER A 69 18.57 0.27 -14.16
N ASP A 70 19.38 1.00 -14.92
CA ASP A 70 19.39 1.03 -16.38
C ASP A 70 20.41 0.06 -17.00
N VAL A 71 21.17 -0.64 -16.15
CA VAL A 71 22.16 -1.66 -16.49
C VAL A 71 22.03 -2.87 -15.56
N ALA A 72 22.78 -3.94 -15.84
CA ALA A 72 22.82 -5.12 -14.98
C ALA A 72 23.12 -4.75 -13.51
N ILE A 73 22.50 -5.44 -12.56
CA ILE A 73 22.64 -5.14 -11.14
C ILE A 73 23.00 -6.36 -10.31
N ASN A 74 23.85 -6.14 -9.32
CA ASN A 74 24.04 -7.02 -8.17
C ASN A 74 23.53 -6.29 -6.92
N TYR A 75 22.53 -6.83 -6.22
CA TYR A 75 22.01 -6.19 -5.02
C TYR A 75 21.98 -7.09 -3.80
N ASP A 76 22.14 -6.48 -2.63
CA ASP A 76 21.85 -7.09 -1.34
C ASP A 76 20.84 -6.22 -0.61
N SER A 77 19.68 -6.78 -0.30
CA SER A 77 18.62 -6.06 0.40
C SER A 77 18.19 -6.79 1.65
N VAL A 78 18.19 -6.07 2.78
CA VAL A 78 17.69 -6.52 4.07
C VAL A 78 16.67 -5.52 4.57
N GLN A 79 15.42 -5.95 4.67
CA GLN A 79 14.32 -5.16 5.22
C GLN A 79 13.76 -5.82 6.47
N VAL A 80 13.79 -5.10 7.59
CA VAL A 80 13.22 -5.55 8.87
C VAL A 80 12.14 -4.57 9.30
N PHE A 81 10.90 -5.07 9.37
CA PHE A 81 9.80 -4.40 10.04
C PHE A 81 9.43 -5.16 11.31
N GLY A 82 9.37 -4.47 12.43
CA GLY A 82 9.10 -5.10 13.72
C GLY A 82 8.47 -4.14 14.71
N GLY A 83 8.29 -4.60 15.95
CA GLY A 83 7.88 -3.73 17.04
C GLY A 83 9.03 -3.46 18.00
N VAL A 84 8.71 -2.91 19.16
CA VAL A 84 9.73 -2.51 20.13
C VAL A 84 10.07 -3.71 21.03
N ASP A 85 11.34 -4.05 21.08
CA ASP A 85 11.90 -4.92 22.10
C ASP A 85 12.09 -4.11 23.39
N VAL A 86 11.29 -4.40 24.41
CA VAL A 86 11.43 -3.78 25.74
C VAL A 86 11.99 -4.84 26.69
N ALA A 87 13.29 -4.78 26.93
CA ALA A 87 13.92 -5.48 28.03
C ALA A 87 13.46 -4.85 29.35
N LEU A 88 12.36 -5.34 29.93
CA LEU A 88 11.90 -4.91 31.24
C LEU A 88 12.79 -5.57 32.30
N ALA A 89 13.79 -4.83 32.78
CA ALA A 89 14.61 -5.29 33.91
C ALA A 89 13.72 -5.43 35.15
N ALA A 90 13.19 -6.63 35.38
CA ALA A 90 12.47 -6.96 36.61
C ALA A 90 13.47 -6.95 37.77
N PRO A 91 13.44 -5.99 38.72
CA PRO A 91 14.49 -5.84 39.72
C PRO A 91 14.46 -6.90 40.84
N LEU A 92 13.73 -8.01 40.70
CA LEU A 92 13.42 -8.85 41.87
C LEU A 92 13.49 -10.38 41.70
N LEU A 93 13.59 -10.96 40.50
CA LEU A 93 13.56 -12.44 40.37
C LEU A 93 14.52 -13.07 39.34
N GLY A 94 15.45 -12.32 38.73
CA GLY A 94 16.59 -12.92 38.03
C GLY A 94 16.34 -13.55 36.66
N ASP A 95 15.11 -13.56 36.15
CA ASP A 95 14.81 -13.85 34.74
C ASP A 95 14.45 -12.55 34.01
N ILE A 96 15.14 -12.27 32.91
CA ILE A 96 14.73 -11.24 31.95
C ILE A 96 13.63 -11.87 31.10
N ALA A 97 12.38 -11.50 31.35
CA ALA A 97 11.33 -11.76 30.39
C ALA A 97 11.57 -10.84 29.19
N ASP A 98 12.06 -11.40 28.09
CA ASP A 98 12.04 -10.74 26.79
C ASP A 98 10.57 -10.53 26.40
N LEU A 99 10.14 -9.27 26.45
CA LEU A 99 8.82 -8.85 25.99
C LEU A 99 8.99 -8.11 24.67
N SER A 100 9.17 -8.89 23.60
CA SER A 100 9.07 -8.40 22.24
C SER A 100 7.60 -8.10 21.91
N ILE A 101 7.28 -6.82 21.77
CA ILE A 101 5.97 -6.38 21.27
C ILE A 101 6.07 -6.40 19.74
N PRO A 102 5.27 -7.20 19.00
CA PRO A 102 5.29 -7.17 17.55
C PRO A 102 4.93 -5.78 17.00
N GLY A 103 5.43 -5.47 15.81
CA GLY A 103 5.04 -4.26 15.10
C GLY A 103 3.57 -4.32 14.69
N ALA A 104 3.01 -3.20 14.25
CA ALA A 104 1.64 -3.15 13.78
C ALA A 104 1.54 -2.41 12.45
N VAL A 105 0.96 -3.03 11.43
CA VAL A 105 0.49 -2.32 10.22
C VAL A 105 -1.02 -2.39 10.23
N THR A 106 -1.71 -1.25 10.33
CA THR A 106 -3.17 -1.19 10.38
C THR A 106 -3.69 -0.24 9.30
N ALA A 107 -4.44 -0.79 8.35
CA ALA A 107 -5.17 -0.01 7.36
C ALA A 107 -6.68 -0.17 7.61
N SER A 108 -7.40 0.92 7.86
CA SER A 108 -8.83 0.90 8.11
C SER A 108 -9.55 1.87 7.20
N SER A 109 -10.44 1.36 6.36
CA SER A 109 -11.30 2.18 5.52
C SER A 109 -12.76 1.97 5.90
N SER A 110 -13.53 3.05 6.03
CA SER A 110 -14.97 2.96 6.28
C SER A 110 -15.79 3.99 5.53
N ALA A 111 -16.94 3.56 5.01
CA ALA A 111 -17.98 4.41 4.45
C ALA A 111 -19.32 4.07 5.10
N ILE A 112 -19.90 5.01 5.83
CA ILE A 112 -21.11 4.79 6.64
C ILE A 112 -22.19 5.82 6.33
N GLY A 113 -23.42 5.37 6.11
CA GLY A 113 -24.56 6.28 5.95
C GLY A 113 -24.48 7.03 4.63
N ILE A 114 -24.43 6.29 3.54
CA ILE A 114 -24.32 6.81 2.17
C ILE A 114 -25.68 6.69 1.50
N LEU A 115 -26.21 7.81 1.00
CA LEU A 115 -27.48 7.87 0.27
C LEU A 115 -27.22 8.28 -1.18
N ASN A 116 -27.70 7.46 -2.12
CA ASN A 116 -27.67 7.73 -3.56
C ASN A 116 -26.26 7.91 -4.15
N ALA A 117 -25.33 7.07 -3.72
CA ALA A 117 -23.99 6.99 -4.28
C ALA A 117 -23.47 5.54 -4.29
N SER A 118 -22.66 5.19 -5.28
CA SER A 118 -21.87 3.98 -5.27
C SER A 118 -20.71 4.14 -4.30
N VAL A 119 -20.36 3.07 -3.60
CA VAL A 119 -19.31 3.10 -2.59
C VAL A 119 -18.21 2.13 -2.99
N ASP A 120 -16.97 2.62 -3.08
CA ASP A 120 -15.78 1.79 -3.14
C ASP A 120 -14.93 2.02 -1.89
N SER A 121 -14.80 1.00 -1.07
CA SER A 121 -13.97 1.03 0.13
C SER A 121 -12.80 0.06 0.00
N GLN A 122 -11.59 0.57 0.15
CA GLN A 122 -10.36 -0.21 0.06
C GLN A 122 -9.44 0.04 1.25
N ALA A 123 -8.96 -1.03 1.87
CA ALA A 123 -7.92 -0.98 2.89
C ALA A 123 -6.76 -1.91 2.54
N ILE A 124 -5.54 -1.38 2.47
CA ILE A 124 -4.33 -2.12 2.11
C ILE A 124 -3.25 -1.94 3.19
N GLY A 125 -2.85 -3.03 3.81
CA GLY A 125 -1.74 -3.09 4.76
C GLY A 125 -0.59 -3.91 4.18
N VAL A 126 0.62 -3.36 4.15
CA VAL A 126 1.84 -4.07 3.70
C VAL A 126 2.92 -3.98 4.78
N GLY A 127 3.48 -5.12 5.20
CA GLY A 127 4.57 -5.16 6.16
C GLY A 127 5.86 -4.60 5.56
N ASN A 128 6.46 -5.35 4.64
CA ASN A 128 7.60 -4.89 3.84
C ASN A 128 7.24 -4.93 2.35
N SER A 129 7.72 -3.96 1.58
CA SER A 129 7.64 -3.99 0.12
C SER A 129 9.01 -3.65 -0.48
N LEU A 130 9.46 -4.47 -1.43
CA LEU A 130 10.63 -4.18 -2.26
C LEU A 130 10.27 -4.39 -3.72
N SER A 131 10.55 -3.39 -4.55
CA SER A 131 10.56 -3.54 -6.00
C SER A 131 11.99 -3.42 -6.53
N VAL A 132 12.41 -4.36 -7.35
CA VAL A 132 13.64 -4.25 -8.13
C VAL A 132 13.23 -4.14 -9.59
N ASP A 133 13.57 -3.02 -10.21
CA ASP A 133 13.21 -2.74 -11.60
C ASP A 133 14.46 -2.47 -12.43
N LEU A 134 14.68 -3.31 -13.42
CA LEU A 134 15.71 -3.10 -14.43
C LEU A 134 14.99 -2.74 -15.72
N GLU A 135 15.09 -1.47 -16.10
CA GLU A 135 14.59 -0.96 -17.37
C GLU A 135 15.81 -0.54 -18.20
N THR A 136 16.35 -1.46 -19.00
CA THR A 136 17.56 -1.15 -19.77
C THR A 136 17.23 -0.37 -21.04
N THR A 137 17.88 0.78 -21.18
CA THR A 137 17.76 1.63 -22.39
C THR A 137 18.87 1.35 -23.41
N SER A 138 19.80 0.45 -23.07
CA SER A 138 20.93 0.06 -23.93
C SER A 138 20.71 -1.31 -24.56
N ASP A 139 21.24 -1.52 -25.77
CA ASP A 139 21.23 -2.80 -26.52
C ASP A 139 22.01 -3.95 -25.84
N GLN A 140 22.38 -3.82 -24.56
CA GLN A 140 23.11 -4.83 -23.79
C GLN A 140 22.17 -5.68 -22.96
N ASP A 141 22.47 -6.98 -22.86
CA ASP A 141 21.74 -7.93 -22.01
C ASP A 141 21.68 -7.44 -20.55
N ALA A 142 20.46 -7.40 -20.01
CA ALA A 142 20.19 -7.05 -18.62
C ALA A 142 20.11 -8.32 -17.76
N PHE A 143 20.75 -8.31 -16.61
CA PHE A 143 20.51 -9.33 -15.60
C PHE A 143 20.50 -8.73 -14.19
N ALA A 144 19.67 -9.29 -13.32
CA ALA A 144 19.63 -8.99 -11.90
C ALA A 144 20.12 -10.22 -11.12
N ILE A 145 21.15 -10.02 -10.30
CA ILE A 145 21.57 -11.00 -9.31
C ILE A 145 21.39 -10.31 -7.96
N GLY A 146 20.87 -11.01 -6.97
CA GLY A 146 20.83 -10.42 -5.65
C GLY A 146 20.36 -11.34 -4.57
N ASN A 147 20.58 -10.87 -3.35
CA ASN A 147 20.04 -11.42 -2.13
C ASN A 147 18.95 -10.47 -1.61
N ASN A 148 17.83 -11.03 -1.18
CA ASN A 148 16.74 -10.28 -0.60
C ASN A 148 16.25 -11.01 0.66
N GLU A 149 16.40 -10.36 1.81
CA GLU A 149 15.89 -10.80 3.09
C GLU A 149 14.85 -9.81 3.60
N GLN A 150 13.59 -10.23 3.67
CA GLN A 150 12.51 -9.43 4.25
C GLN A 150 11.96 -10.13 5.49
N THR A 151 12.02 -9.45 6.64
CA THR A 151 11.47 -9.93 7.90
C THR A 151 10.40 -8.97 8.39
N ALA A 152 9.16 -9.45 8.56
CA ALA A 152 8.06 -8.72 9.17
C ALA A 152 7.64 -9.39 10.48
N LEU A 153 8.18 -8.93 11.61
CA LEU A 153 7.74 -9.32 12.95
C LEU A 153 6.61 -8.39 13.41
N ALA A 154 5.46 -8.48 12.74
CA ALA A 154 4.35 -7.57 12.96
C ALA A 154 2.99 -8.21 12.72
N THR A 155 1.95 -7.65 13.35
CA THR A 155 0.56 -7.92 13.00
C THR A 155 0.11 -6.95 11.91
N ILE A 156 -0.35 -7.49 10.78
CA ILE A 156 -0.80 -6.70 9.64
C ILE A 156 -2.30 -6.89 9.52
N THR A 157 -3.04 -5.82 9.77
CA THR A 157 -4.50 -5.78 9.77
C THR A 157 -4.98 -4.83 8.68
N SER A 158 -5.93 -5.29 7.88
CA SER A 158 -6.63 -4.46 6.92
C SER A 158 -8.12 -4.66 7.07
N THR A 159 -8.84 -3.57 7.26
CA THR A 159 -10.28 -3.56 7.52
C THR A 159 -10.95 -2.61 6.55
N SER A 160 -11.90 -3.11 5.78
CA SER A 160 -12.78 -2.30 4.94
C SER A 160 -14.22 -2.52 5.38
N LEU A 161 -14.92 -1.45 5.74
CA LEU A 161 -16.29 -1.49 6.22
C LEU A 161 -17.16 -0.55 5.39
N VAL A 162 -18.17 -1.10 4.73
CA VAL A 162 -19.24 -0.32 4.13
C VAL A 162 -20.52 -0.64 4.89
N ASP A 163 -21.16 0.37 5.46
CA ASP A 163 -22.38 0.21 6.24
C ASP A 163 -23.42 1.28 5.90
N VAL A 164 -24.70 0.93 6.02
CA VAL A 164 -25.84 1.82 5.77
C VAL A 164 -25.73 2.55 4.41
N VAL A 165 -25.65 1.79 3.32
CA VAL A 165 -25.79 2.32 1.95
C VAL A 165 -27.24 2.17 1.51
N SER A 166 -27.84 3.27 1.07
CA SER A 166 -29.25 3.30 0.68
C SER A 166 -29.45 4.04 -0.65
N PHE A 167 -30.49 3.63 -1.36
CA PHE A 167 -30.86 4.15 -2.67
C PHE A 167 -32.33 4.54 -2.65
N GLY A 168 -32.66 5.74 -3.14
CA GLY A 168 -34.03 6.23 -3.21
C GLY A 168 -34.18 7.46 -4.11
N GLY A 169 -35.35 7.63 -4.71
CA GLY A 169 -35.64 8.80 -5.56
C GLY A 169 -35.14 8.71 -7.00
N PHE A 170 -34.83 7.51 -7.49
CA PHE A 170 -34.47 7.26 -8.88
C PHE A 170 -35.72 7.02 -9.73
N ALA A 171 -35.82 7.67 -10.89
CA ALA A 171 -36.91 7.42 -11.85
C ALA A 171 -36.53 6.39 -12.92
N ASP A 172 -35.28 6.40 -13.38
CA ASP A 172 -34.77 5.54 -14.47
C ASP A 172 -33.30 5.15 -14.22
N LEU A 173 -33.01 4.57 -13.05
CA LEU A 173 -31.67 4.02 -12.83
C LEU A 173 -31.51 2.80 -13.74
N GLY A 174 -30.69 2.94 -14.77
CA GLY A 174 -30.38 1.86 -15.72
C GLY A 174 -29.66 0.68 -15.07
N THR A 175 -29.07 -0.19 -15.89
CA THR A 175 -28.15 -1.21 -15.38
C THR A 175 -26.87 -0.54 -14.89
N LEU A 176 -26.44 -0.86 -13.68
CA LEU A 176 -25.14 -0.44 -13.19
C LEU A 176 -24.06 -1.28 -13.89
N ASP A 177 -23.04 -0.60 -14.43
CA ASP A 177 -21.89 -1.27 -15.04
C ASP A 177 -20.94 -1.87 -13.99
N ASN A 178 -20.98 -1.35 -12.75
CA ASN A 178 -20.18 -1.78 -11.60
C ASN A 178 -21.08 -2.06 -10.38
N PRO A 179 -20.63 -2.88 -9.40
CA PRO A 179 -21.34 -3.04 -8.14
C PRO A 179 -21.56 -1.69 -7.44
N ALA A 180 -22.77 -1.45 -6.92
CA ALA A 180 -23.07 -0.22 -6.19
C ALA A 180 -22.31 -0.13 -4.85
N VAL A 181 -21.84 -1.26 -4.32
CA VAL A 181 -21.01 -1.33 -3.11
C VAL A 181 -19.87 -2.30 -3.38
N ASN A 182 -18.65 -1.82 -3.22
CA ASN A 182 -17.43 -2.60 -3.20
C ASN A 182 -16.70 -2.38 -1.87
N SER A 183 -16.20 -3.46 -1.29
CA SER A 183 -15.43 -3.42 -0.05
C SER A 183 -14.31 -4.45 -0.13
N ALA A 184 -13.07 -3.97 -0.17
CA ALA A 184 -11.89 -4.80 -0.31
C ALA A 184 -10.89 -4.50 0.82
N ALA A 185 -10.38 -5.56 1.45
CA ALA A 185 -9.31 -5.48 2.43
C ALA A 185 -8.18 -6.41 2.03
N THR A 186 -6.94 -5.93 2.04
CA THR A 186 -5.76 -6.69 1.63
C THR A 186 -4.63 -6.48 2.61
N ALA A 187 -4.23 -7.54 3.31
CA ALA A 187 -3.09 -7.55 4.21
C ALA A 187 -1.97 -8.42 3.61
N ILE A 188 -0.80 -7.84 3.40
CA ILE A 188 0.36 -8.49 2.80
C ILE A 188 1.53 -8.42 3.78
N GLY A 189 2.15 -9.56 4.08
CA GLY A 189 3.34 -9.66 4.92
C GLY A 189 4.54 -8.95 4.29
N ASN A 190 5.24 -9.68 3.44
CA ASN A 190 6.32 -9.17 2.62
C ASN A 190 5.87 -9.24 1.16
N ASN A 191 6.02 -8.14 0.45
CA ASN A 191 5.83 -8.06 -0.99
C ASN A 191 7.18 -7.85 -1.66
N PHE A 192 7.46 -8.66 -2.66
CA PHE A 192 8.69 -8.56 -3.43
C PHE A 192 8.37 -8.74 -4.91
N SER A 193 8.79 -7.79 -5.72
CA SER A 193 8.68 -7.86 -7.17
C SER A 193 10.03 -7.60 -7.82
N VAL A 194 10.36 -8.39 -8.83
CA VAL A 194 11.50 -8.15 -9.72
C VAL A 194 10.97 -8.04 -11.14
N SER A 195 11.30 -6.94 -11.79
CA SER A 195 11.13 -6.75 -13.23
C SER A 195 12.50 -6.63 -13.85
N VAL A 196 12.72 -7.40 -14.91
CA VAL A 196 13.89 -7.27 -15.78
C VAL A 196 13.34 -7.15 -17.18
N ASP A 197 13.32 -5.92 -17.68
CA ASP A 197 12.95 -5.63 -19.06
C ASP A 197 14.20 -5.21 -19.83
N GLY A 198 14.36 -5.82 -20.99
CA GLY A 198 15.45 -5.55 -21.90
C GLY A 198 14.92 -5.35 -23.30
N ILE A 199 15.49 -4.39 -24.03
CA ILE A 199 15.28 -4.27 -25.47
C ILE A 199 15.82 -5.56 -26.12
N ASN A 200 14.93 -6.41 -26.63
CA ASN A 200 15.28 -7.51 -27.54
C ASN A 200 15.68 -6.97 -28.91
#